data_AF-A0A7S0FRM9-F1
#
_entry.id   AF-A0A7S0FRM9-F1
#
_cell.length_a   1.000
_cell.length_b   1.000
_cell.length_c   1.000
_cell.angle_alpha   90.00
_cell.angle_beta   90.00
_cell.angle_gamma   90.00
#
_symmetry.space_group_name_H-M   'P 1'
#
loop_
_entity.id
_entity.type
_entity.pdbx_description
1 polymer ?
#
loop_
_entity_poly.entity_id
_entity_poly.type
_entity_poly.pdbx_seq_one_letter_code
_entity_poly.pdbx_strand_id
1 'polypeptide(L)'
;MSGKGGGKHERINAQFSSMPATECIGAGRLEGWFATPAYIAEGRGWGHVQSYCFEGDLFFHLQRSPWLRGVNFQKKDEVTFEVVEVNGRCEAVKLLLPKQVQELEEKKQGGEGTDPNMPAPKDCVGQRVQGYVKSHYLLVAKQNWGFVSSDIFSGQVFWHTTENPDMVNVEFDRDDVVEFDVCLDEQRGSQVRAKNMKFLQKNDKPIVHPPMLSERKRMKKEQWLKNWSATPPPDWDCTFCGWNNFGRNKTCNNRNAPNCPGTRPPREEWPSVQNVPASLIAEDDVQAQKALTQQTFGAQAWGTNDPIPPSWQQGVQMLGAAAAAAAAAAQTQEAPEPSRMLPFGRVPPDGNVQATMALCLGAFNDLVSNQTPPAEGTSIFEKVNGLIGEVNMVLSEDRNAKHSFAMQLAKQPWFAANGLEVRYQPGKNLIAVSQSAQQWHDMSRKRKMDE
;
A
#
# COMPACT_ATOMS: atom_id res chain seq x y z
N MET A 1 42.00 -15.12 36.50
CA MET A 1 41.70 -14.45 35.21
C MET A 1 40.58 -15.20 34.55
N SER A 2 39.33 -14.79 34.78
CA SER A 2 38.14 -15.51 34.35
C SER A 2 37.64 -14.94 33.03
N GLY A 3 37.82 -15.69 31.95
CA GLY A 3 37.35 -15.35 30.60
C GLY A 3 35.83 -15.43 30.53
N LYS A 4 35.18 -14.28 30.34
CA LYS A 4 33.76 -14.18 29.98
C LYS A 4 33.59 -14.64 28.53
N GLY A 5 33.32 -15.93 28.35
CA GLY A 5 32.80 -16.47 27.10
C GLY A 5 31.38 -15.97 26.88
N GLY A 6 31.20 -15.03 25.96
CA GLY A 6 29.89 -14.59 25.49
C GLY A 6 29.23 -15.70 24.68
N GLY A 7 28.52 -16.60 25.37
CA GLY A 7 27.62 -17.56 24.74
C GLY A 7 26.57 -16.80 23.95
N LYS A 8 26.63 -16.91 22.62
CA LYS A 8 25.51 -16.53 21.75
C LYS A 8 24.34 -17.40 22.19
N HIS A 9 23.39 -16.80 22.91
CA HIS A 9 22.08 -17.39 23.07
C HIS A 9 21.51 -17.55 21.66
N GLU A 10 21.54 -18.79 21.18
CA GLU A 10 20.65 -19.27 20.14
C GLU A 10 19.24 -19.04 20.68
N ARG A 11 18.65 -17.93 20.29
CA ARG A 11 17.25 -17.66 20.57
C ARG A 11 16.50 -18.80 19.89
N ILE A 12 15.91 -19.66 20.70
CA ILE A 12 14.90 -20.62 20.28
C ILE A 12 13.84 -19.77 19.58
N ASN A 13 13.93 -19.69 18.25
CA ASN A 13 12.96 -19.02 17.41
C ASN A 13 11.69 -19.85 17.53
N ALA A 14 10.70 -19.27 18.19
CA ALA A 14 9.37 -19.84 18.23
C ALA A 14 8.95 -20.09 16.76
N GLN A 15 8.59 -21.34 16.45
CA GLN A 15 8.15 -21.82 15.14
C GLN A 15 6.77 -21.26 14.78
N PHE A 16 6.61 -19.94 14.78
CA PHE A 16 5.34 -19.28 14.48
C PHE A 16 5.30 -18.83 13.01
N SER A 17 4.81 -19.79 12.20
CA SER A 17 4.28 -19.69 10.84
C SER A 17 5.27 -19.48 9.68
N SER A 18 5.37 -20.49 8.83
CA SER A 18 6.02 -20.44 7.51
C SER A 18 5.14 -19.79 6.43
N MET A 19 4.11 -19.04 6.83
CA MET A 19 3.10 -18.50 5.91
C MET A 19 3.60 -17.16 5.34
N PRO A 20 3.81 -17.03 4.01
CA PRO A 20 4.19 -15.75 3.44
C PRO A 20 3.00 -14.78 3.47
N ALA A 21 3.27 -13.47 3.60
CA ALA A 21 2.24 -12.43 3.63
C ALA A 21 1.30 -12.46 2.40
N THR A 22 1.75 -13.03 1.27
CA THR A 22 0.95 -13.23 0.06
C THR A 22 -0.26 -14.16 0.27
N GLU A 23 -0.19 -15.08 1.23
CA GLU A 23 -1.32 -15.98 1.55
C GLU A 23 -2.38 -15.29 2.42
N CYS A 24 -2.03 -14.16 3.05
CA CYS A 24 -2.97 -13.39 3.86
C CYS A 24 -3.72 -12.32 3.06
N ILE A 25 -3.47 -12.20 1.75
CA ILE A 25 -4.20 -11.26 0.88
C ILE A 25 -5.68 -11.66 0.85
N GLY A 26 -6.54 -10.73 1.26
CA GLY A 26 -7.99 -10.96 1.28
C GLY A 26 -8.47 -11.85 2.43
N ALA A 27 -7.62 -12.22 3.39
CA ALA A 27 -7.99 -13.00 4.58
C ALA A 27 -8.85 -12.21 5.61
N GLY A 28 -9.18 -10.95 5.31
CA GLY A 28 -9.88 -10.04 6.22
C GLY A 28 -8.93 -9.20 7.05
N ARG A 29 -9.37 -8.84 8.27
CA ARG A 29 -8.54 -8.11 9.23
C ARG A 29 -7.61 -9.07 9.96
N LEU A 30 -6.33 -8.75 9.95
CA LEU A 30 -5.28 -9.41 10.70
C LEU A 30 -4.86 -8.55 11.88
N GLU A 31 -4.31 -9.19 12.90
CA GLU A 31 -3.73 -8.56 14.07
C GLU A 31 -2.20 -8.51 13.96
N GLY A 32 -1.63 -7.50 14.60
CA GLY A 32 -0.20 -7.29 14.59
C GLY A 32 0.22 -6.10 15.43
N TRP A 33 1.43 -5.63 15.22
CA TRP A 33 1.99 -4.49 15.95
C TRP A 33 2.87 -3.60 15.09
N PHE A 34 2.98 -2.32 15.45
CA PHE A 34 3.83 -1.38 14.72
C PHE A 34 5.32 -1.68 14.90
N ALA A 35 6.06 -1.79 13.80
CA ALA A 35 7.53 -1.84 13.80
C ALA A 35 8.14 -0.42 13.68
N THR A 36 7.41 0.51 13.06
CA THR A 36 7.78 1.93 12.91
C THR A 36 6.86 2.79 13.79
N PRO A 37 7.39 3.67 14.68
CA PRO A 37 6.57 4.52 15.54
C PRO A 37 5.98 5.70 14.74
N ALA A 38 4.91 6.31 15.28
CA ALA A 38 4.15 7.37 14.63
C ALA A 38 5.01 8.54 14.13
N TYR A 39 5.87 9.10 14.97
CA TYR A 39 6.69 10.26 14.59
C TYR A 39 7.62 10.01 13.38
N ILE A 40 8.05 8.75 13.15
CA ILE A 40 8.83 8.39 11.95
C ILE A 40 7.88 8.20 10.76
N ALA A 41 6.75 7.54 10.99
CA ALA A 41 5.78 7.26 9.94
C ALA A 41 5.16 8.54 9.39
N GLU A 42 4.84 9.53 10.24
CA GLU A 42 4.32 10.84 9.84
C GLU A 42 5.35 11.63 9.04
N GLY A 43 6.60 11.69 9.50
CA GLY A 43 7.67 12.39 8.78
C GLY A 43 8.00 11.78 7.42
N ARG A 44 7.73 10.49 7.21
CA ARG A 44 7.99 9.78 5.94
C ARG A 44 6.74 9.58 5.08
N GLY A 45 5.55 9.68 5.67
CA GLY A 45 4.28 9.27 5.07
C GLY A 45 4.02 7.75 5.08
N TRP A 46 4.94 6.93 5.60
CA TRP A 46 4.88 5.46 5.57
C TRP A 46 5.62 4.80 6.74
N GLY A 47 5.26 3.55 7.05
CA GLY A 47 5.90 2.76 8.09
C GLY A 47 5.84 1.25 7.82
N HIS A 48 6.13 0.46 8.86
CA HIS A 48 6.05 -0.99 8.83
C HIS A 48 5.26 -1.52 10.04
N VAL A 49 4.50 -2.60 9.81
CA VAL A 49 3.83 -3.42 10.83
C VAL A 49 4.31 -4.86 10.74
N GLN A 50 4.22 -5.60 11.84
CA GLN A 50 4.45 -7.04 11.91
C GLN A 50 3.13 -7.72 12.27
N SER A 51 2.96 -8.99 11.91
CA SER A 51 1.76 -9.77 12.23
C SER A 51 2.10 -11.02 13.02
N TYR A 52 1.10 -11.58 13.71
CA TYR A 52 1.16 -12.94 14.24
C TYR A 52 0.98 -14.02 13.15
N CYS A 53 0.46 -13.65 11.99
CA CYS A 53 0.07 -14.60 10.92
C CYS A 53 1.19 -14.90 9.91
N PHE A 54 2.22 -14.07 9.84
CA PHE A 54 3.35 -14.22 8.90
C PHE A 54 4.62 -13.58 9.48
N GLU A 55 5.78 -14.06 9.03
CA GLU A 55 7.07 -13.47 9.40
C GLU A 55 7.43 -12.27 8.50
N GLY A 56 8.10 -11.27 9.10
CA GLY A 56 8.63 -10.12 8.40
C GLY A 56 7.85 -8.82 8.62
N ASP A 57 8.35 -7.75 8.00
CA ASP A 57 7.79 -6.41 8.09
C ASP A 57 6.90 -6.12 6.87
N LEU A 58 5.65 -5.75 7.11
CA LEU A 58 4.71 -5.35 6.08
C LEU A 58 4.65 -3.82 5.97
N PHE A 59 4.87 -3.32 4.77
CA PHE A 59 4.89 -1.89 4.47
C PHE A 59 3.48 -1.28 4.55
N PHE A 60 3.31 -0.09 5.12
CA PHE A 60 2.05 0.65 5.06
C PHE A 60 2.25 2.13 4.72
N HIS A 61 1.23 2.73 4.10
CA HIS A 61 1.21 4.16 3.79
C HIS A 61 0.11 4.87 4.59
N LEU A 62 0.42 6.03 5.19
CA LEU A 62 -0.56 6.85 5.91
C LEU A 62 -1.68 7.40 5.01
N GLN A 63 -1.51 7.37 3.68
CA GLN A 63 -2.56 7.72 2.74
C GLN A 63 -3.64 6.64 2.63
N ARG A 64 -3.26 5.37 2.76
CA ARG A 64 -4.18 4.21 2.73
C ARG A 64 -4.74 3.85 4.10
N SER A 65 -4.27 4.53 5.15
CA SER A 65 -4.70 4.36 6.54
C SER A 65 -4.96 5.72 7.19
N PRO A 66 -6.00 6.45 6.74
CA PRO A 66 -6.27 7.82 7.19
C PRO A 66 -6.62 7.93 8.67
N TRP A 67 -6.98 6.82 9.32
CA TRP A 67 -7.27 6.72 10.76
C TRP A 67 -6.01 6.81 11.63
N LEU A 68 -4.82 6.65 11.07
CA LEU A 68 -3.56 6.76 11.83
C LEU A 68 -2.94 8.16 11.78
N ARG A 69 -3.49 9.10 11.00
CA ARG A 69 -2.92 10.45 10.88
C ARG A 69 -3.16 11.25 12.16
N GLY A 70 -2.10 11.80 12.75
CA GLY A 70 -2.17 12.53 14.02
C GLY A 70 -2.34 11.61 15.24
N VAL A 71 -2.22 10.30 15.06
CA VAL A 71 -2.35 9.32 16.15
C VAL A 71 -0.97 8.93 16.65
N ASN A 72 -0.73 9.10 17.95
CA ASN A 72 0.53 8.81 18.59
C ASN A 72 0.70 7.32 18.95
N PHE A 73 0.90 6.45 17.95
CA PHE A 73 1.25 5.05 18.18
C PHE A 73 2.77 4.84 18.35
N GLN A 74 3.14 3.92 19.23
CA GLN A 74 4.52 3.51 19.52
C GLN A 74 4.88 2.19 18.84
N LYS A 75 6.18 1.86 18.85
CA LYS A 75 6.61 0.53 18.44
C LYS A 75 6.01 -0.52 19.39
N LYS A 76 5.54 -1.63 18.82
CA LYS A 76 4.86 -2.72 19.50
C LYS A 76 3.43 -2.43 19.95
N ASP A 77 2.89 -1.25 19.66
CA ASP A 77 1.46 -1.02 19.86
C ASP A 77 0.66 -1.91 18.92
N GLU A 78 -0.41 -2.48 19.44
CA GLU A 78 -1.31 -3.37 18.72
C GLU A 78 -2.05 -2.62 17.62
N VAL A 79 -2.25 -3.30 16.49
CA VAL A 79 -2.96 -2.75 15.33
C VAL A 79 -3.64 -3.87 14.56
N THR A 80 -4.83 -3.57 14.04
CA THR A 80 -5.50 -4.43 13.07
C THR A 80 -5.41 -3.85 11.67
N PHE A 81 -5.27 -4.68 10.66
CA PHE A 81 -5.10 -4.22 9.27
C PHE A 81 -5.53 -5.26 8.25
N GLU A 82 -5.75 -4.83 7.02
CA GLU A 82 -5.97 -5.74 5.88
C GLU A 82 -4.68 -5.81 5.05
N VAL A 83 -4.41 -6.97 4.46
CA VAL A 83 -3.28 -7.16 3.53
C VAL A 83 -3.77 -7.11 2.10
N VAL A 84 -3.16 -6.24 1.30
CA VAL A 84 -3.46 -6.09 -0.13
C VAL A 84 -2.18 -6.11 -0.96
N GLU A 85 -2.29 -6.50 -2.22
CA GLU A 85 -1.19 -6.42 -3.17
C GLU A 85 -1.28 -5.12 -3.97
N VAL A 86 -0.21 -4.31 -3.94
CA VAL A 86 -0.07 -3.07 -4.70
C VAL A 86 1.24 -3.14 -5.48
N ASN A 87 1.15 -3.13 -6.81
CA ASN A 87 2.30 -3.20 -7.71
C ASN A 87 3.23 -4.40 -7.43
N GLY A 88 2.67 -5.58 -7.17
CA GLY A 88 3.44 -6.79 -6.90
C GLY A 88 4.05 -6.88 -5.50
N ARG A 89 3.68 -5.98 -4.57
CA ARG A 89 4.14 -5.97 -3.19
C ARG A 89 2.97 -6.02 -2.21
N CYS A 90 3.11 -6.79 -1.15
CA CYS A 90 2.10 -6.83 -0.09
C CYS A 90 2.20 -5.57 0.77
N GLU A 91 1.05 -4.98 1.12
CA GLU A 91 0.96 -3.79 1.94
C GLU A 91 -0.14 -3.87 3.02
N ALA A 92 0.20 -3.27 4.14
CA ALA A 92 -0.61 -2.72 5.22
C ALA A 92 -1.68 -1.70 4.78
N VAL A 93 -2.97 -2.02 4.79
CA VAL A 93 -4.03 -1.00 4.58
C VAL A 93 -5.11 -1.02 5.67
N LYS A 94 -5.85 0.10 5.77
CA LYS A 94 -6.94 0.29 6.75
C LYS A 94 -6.53 -0.03 8.20
N LEU A 95 -5.31 0.37 8.56
CA LEU A 95 -4.78 0.17 9.90
C LEU A 95 -5.68 0.87 10.92
N LEU A 96 -6.10 0.15 11.96
CA LEU A 96 -6.88 0.66 13.10
C LEU A 96 -6.26 0.20 14.42
N LEU A 97 -6.19 1.12 15.39
CA LEU A 97 -5.89 0.78 16.78
C LEU A 97 -7.07 0.03 17.43
N PRO A 98 -6.84 -0.76 18.50
CA PRO A 98 -7.92 -1.48 19.19
C PRO A 98 -9.13 -0.61 19.55
N LYS A 99 -8.90 0.61 20.04
CA LYS A 99 -9.98 1.58 20.34
C LYS A 99 -10.79 1.96 19.10
N GLN A 100 -10.13 2.15 17.96
CA GLN A 100 -10.79 2.51 16.71
C GLN A 100 -11.54 1.34 16.10
N VAL A 101 -11.09 0.10 16.34
CA VAL A 101 -11.83 -1.11 15.96
C VAL A 101 -13.14 -1.17 16.74
N GLN A 102 -13.07 -0.99 18.06
CA GLN A 102 -14.25 -0.95 18.92
C GLN A 102 -15.23 0.14 18.47
N GLU A 103 -14.77 1.37 18.25
CA GLU A 103 -15.60 2.47 17.74
C GLU A 103 -16.27 2.12 16.39
N LEU A 104 -15.55 1.42 15.51
CA LEU A 104 -16.07 1.02 14.20
C LEU A 104 -17.09 -0.13 14.30
N GLU A 105 -16.91 -1.05 15.25
CA GLU A 105 -17.84 -2.14 15.53
C GLU A 105 -19.12 -1.64 16.22
N GLU A 106 -18.99 -0.75 17.19
CA GLU A 106 -20.10 -0.04 17.82
C GLU A 106 -20.89 0.74 16.75
N LYS A 107 -20.18 1.40 15.83
CA LYS A 107 -20.82 2.10 14.69
C LYS A 107 -21.52 1.14 13.72
N LYS A 108 -21.00 -0.07 13.50
CA LYS A 108 -21.63 -1.08 12.63
C LYS A 108 -22.89 -1.66 13.27
N GLN A 109 -22.87 -1.96 14.56
CA GLN A 109 -24.02 -2.49 15.28
C GLN A 109 -25.12 -1.44 15.45
N GLY A 110 -24.75 -0.16 15.58
CA GLY A 110 -25.68 0.96 15.74
C GLY A 110 -26.36 1.43 14.45
N GLY A 111 -25.95 0.98 13.26
CA GLY A 111 -26.39 1.53 11.98
C GLY A 111 -25.88 2.96 11.78
N GLU A 112 -24.92 3.16 10.87
CA GLU A 112 -24.32 4.45 10.51
C GLU A 112 -24.38 5.59 11.58
N GLY A 113 -23.93 5.30 12.80
CA GLY A 113 -23.63 6.31 13.83
C GLY A 113 -24.77 7.26 14.21
N THR A 114 -26.04 6.85 14.11
CA THR A 114 -27.13 7.57 14.77
C THR A 114 -27.13 7.18 16.25
N ASP A 115 -26.51 7.99 17.11
CA ASP A 115 -26.84 7.94 18.54
C ASP A 115 -28.37 8.15 18.61
N PRO A 116 -29.15 7.15 19.08
CA PRO A 116 -30.60 7.22 19.08
C PRO A 116 -31.13 8.38 19.93
N ASN A 117 -30.29 8.99 20.79
CA ASN A 117 -30.65 10.15 21.59
C ASN A 117 -30.32 11.49 20.91
N MET A 118 -29.54 11.50 19.84
CA MET A 118 -29.23 12.72 19.10
C MET A 118 -30.20 12.92 17.94
N PRO A 119 -30.69 14.15 17.71
CA PRO A 119 -31.59 14.44 16.60
C PRO A 119 -30.90 14.16 15.26
N ALA A 120 -31.69 13.87 14.22
CA ALA A 120 -31.17 13.71 12.89
C ALA A 120 -30.75 15.09 12.33
N PRO A 121 -29.82 15.16 11.36
CA PRO A 121 -29.42 16.43 10.75
C PRO A 121 -30.61 17.22 10.17
N LYS A 122 -31.68 16.52 9.77
CA LYS A 122 -32.92 17.12 9.25
C LYS A 122 -33.66 17.96 10.29
N ASP A 123 -33.58 17.58 11.57
CA ASP A 123 -34.26 18.27 12.67
C ASP A 123 -33.54 19.57 13.05
N CYS A 124 -32.28 19.72 12.61
CA CYS A 124 -31.47 20.92 12.80
C CYS A 124 -31.51 21.89 11.60
N VAL A 125 -32.32 21.62 10.58
CA VAL A 125 -32.41 22.49 9.39
C VAL A 125 -32.86 23.91 9.79
N GLY A 126 -32.14 24.91 9.27
CA GLY A 126 -32.33 26.32 9.58
C GLY A 126 -31.52 26.81 10.79
N GLN A 127 -30.77 25.94 11.46
CA GLN A 127 -29.92 26.31 12.58
C GLN A 127 -28.47 26.55 12.12
N ARG A 128 -27.83 27.56 12.73
CA ARG A 128 -26.39 27.82 12.69
C ARG A 128 -25.74 27.00 13.79
N VAL A 129 -24.80 26.13 13.44
CA VAL A 129 -24.24 25.13 14.36
C VAL A 129 -22.73 25.13 14.29
N GLN A 130 -22.09 24.78 15.40
CA GLN A 130 -20.66 24.49 15.44
C GLN A 130 -20.43 23.00 15.22
N GLY A 131 -19.38 22.65 14.50
CA GLY A 131 -18.99 21.27 14.29
C GLY A 131 -17.53 21.16 13.88
N TYR A 132 -17.20 20.03 13.28
CA TYR A 132 -15.83 19.66 12.96
C TYR A 132 -15.73 18.99 11.59
N VAL A 133 -14.68 19.34 10.85
CA VAL A 133 -14.47 18.85 9.50
C VAL A 133 -14.04 17.38 9.52
N LYS A 134 -14.73 16.53 8.74
CA LYS A 134 -14.39 15.10 8.64
C LYS A 134 -13.56 14.74 7.41
N SER A 135 -13.65 15.55 6.35
CA SER A 135 -12.85 15.39 5.14
C SER A 135 -11.44 16.00 5.27
N HIS A 136 -10.49 15.48 4.49
CA HIS A 136 -9.14 16.03 4.42
C HIS A 136 -9.05 17.16 3.39
N TYR A 137 -8.35 18.26 3.68
CA TYR A 137 -8.27 19.42 2.79
C TYR A 137 -7.86 19.06 1.36
N LEU A 138 -6.80 18.25 1.16
CA LEU A 138 -6.37 17.82 -0.18
C LEU A 138 -7.46 17.09 -0.99
N LEU A 139 -8.35 16.35 -0.33
CA LEU A 139 -9.46 15.68 -1.00
C LEU A 139 -10.49 16.72 -1.44
N VAL A 140 -10.81 17.66 -0.55
CA VAL A 140 -11.75 18.76 -0.82
C VAL A 140 -11.21 19.69 -1.92
N ALA A 141 -9.92 20.01 -1.90
CA ALA A 141 -9.28 20.82 -2.94
C ALA A 141 -9.32 20.15 -4.33
N LYS A 142 -9.29 18.81 -4.38
CA LYS A 142 -9.39 18.06 -5.63
C LYS A 142 -10.82 17.87 -6.12
N GLN A 143 -11.76 17.65 -5.20
CA GLN A 143 -13.13 17.23 -5.53
C GLN A 143 -14.18 18.33 -5.33
N ASN A 144 -13.83 19.45 -4.71
CA ASN A 144 -14.68 20.58 -4.35
C ASN A 144 -15.85 20.24 -3.39
N TRP A 145 -15.75 19.14 -2.64
CA TRP A 145 -16.74 18.77 -1.63
C TRP A 145 -16.13 18.04 -0.44
N GLY A 146 -16.85 18.04 0.67
CA GLY A 146 -16.46 17.34 1.88
C GLY A 146 -17.62 16.97 2.80
N PHE A 147 -17.28 16.48 3.99
CA PHE A 147 -18.21 16.17 5.07
C PHE A 147 -17.84 16.92 6.34
N VAL A 148 -18.85 17.34 7.08
CA VAL A 148 -18.76 17.95 8.42
C VAL A 148 -19.70 17.21 9.36
N SER A 149 -19.41 17.20 10.65
CA SER A 149 -20.34 16.70 11.68
C SER A 149 -20.40 17.69 12.84
N SER A 150 -21.44 17.60 13.65
CA SER A 150 -21.65 18.44 14.83
C SER A 150 -22.00 17.54 16.02
N ASP A 151 -21.80 18.05 17.24
CA ASP A 151 -22.24 17.36 18.46
C ASP A 151 -23.74 17.54 18.73
N ILE A 152 -24.43 18.41 17.98
CA ILE A 152 -25.86 18.65 18.21
C ILE A 152 -26.76 17.67 17.46
N PHE A 153 -26.23 16.96 16.45
CA PHE A 153 -26.97 16.00 15.65
C PHE A 153 -26.10 14.79 15.34
N SER A 154 -26.71 13.67 15.04
CA SER A 154 -25.98 12.47 14.65
C SER A 154 -25.63 12.43 13.16
N GLY A 155 -24.56 11.71 12.81
CA GLY A 155 -24.14 11.52 11.42
C GLY A 155 -23.26 12.64 10.84
N GLN A 156 -23.29 12.77 9.51
CA GLN A 156 -22.45 13.70 8.76
C GLN A 156 -23.28 14.44 7.73
N VAL A 157 -22.91 15.70 7.49
CA VAL A 157 -23.55 16.60 6.54
C VAL A 157 -22.59 16.89 5.39
N PHE A 158 -23.11 16.78 4.17
CA PHE A 158 -22.38 17.07 2.94
C PHE A 158 -22.22 18.58 2.75
N TRP A 159 -21.09 19.03 2.22
CA TRP A 159 -20.90 20.43 1.83
C TRP A 159 -20.09 20.53 0.54
N HIS A 160 -20.34 21.60 -0.21
CA HIS A 160 -19.66 21.89 -1.47
C HIS A 160 -18.95 23.25 -1.41
N THR A 161 -17.76 23.36 -2.01
CA THR A 161 -16.94 24.57 -1.96
C THR A 161 -17.64 25.77 -2.63
N THR A 162 -18.46 25.54 -3.66
CA THR A 162 -19.22 26.62 -4.32
C THR A 162 -20.29 27.25 -3.44
N GLU A 163 -20.80 26.52 -2.45
CA GLU A 163 -21.80 27.01 -1.48
C GLU A 163 -21.13 27.59 -0.22
N ASN A 164 -19.80 27.51 -0.14
CA ASN A 164 -19.00 27.84 1.03
C ASN A 164 -17.71 28.58 0.61
N PRO A 165 -17.83 29.81 0.07
CA PRO A 165 -16.68 30.56 -0.46
C PRO A 165 -15.63 30.85 0.61
N ASP A 166 -16.01 30.98 1.88
CA ASP A 166 -15.09 31.22 3.00
C ASP A 166 -14.19 30.02 3.33
N MET A 167 -14.51 28.83 2.81
CA MET A 167 -13.67 27.64 2.93
C MET A 167 -12.71 27.48 1.75
N VAL A 168 -12.81 28.32 0.72
CA VAL A 168 -11.91 28.28 -0.45
C VAL A 168 -10.51 28.73 0.00
N ASN A 169 -9.49 27.93 -0.35
CA ASN A 169 -8.09 28.16 0.02
C ASN A 169 -7.79 28.15 1.53
N VAL A 170 -8.73 27.70 2.36
CA VAL A 170 -8.46 27.47 3.79
C VAL A 170 -7.84 26.09 3.94
N GLU A 171 -6.63 26.04 4.48
CA GLU A 171 -5.99 24.80 4.90
C GLU A 171 -6.53 24.38 6.26
N PHE A 172 -7.25 23.26 6.30
CA PHE A 172 -7.83 22.69 7.52
C PHE A 172 -7.41 21.23 7.68
N ASP A 173 -7.30 20.80 8.92
CA ASP A 173 -7.10 19.41 9.30
C ASP A 173 -8.43 18.73 9.67
N ARG A 174 -8.41 17.39 9.76
CA ARG A 174 -9.57 16.67 10.28
C ARG A 174 -9.75 17.05 11.74
N ASP A 175 -11.02 17.25 12.10
CA ASP A 175 -11.49 17.67 13.40
C ASP A 175 -11.25 19.15 13.74
N ASP A 176 -10.85 19.97 12.76
CA ASP A 176 -10.85 21.44 12.91
C ASP A 176 -12.27 21.98 13.07
N VAL A 177 -12.40 23.03 13.88
CA VAL A 177 -13.69 23.59 14.28
C VAL A 177 -14.19 24.55 13.22
N VAL A 178 -15.43 24.31 12.79
CA VAL A 178 -16.15 25.11 11.80
C VAL A 178 -17.54 25.46 12.31
N GLU A 179 -18.08 26.56 11.83
CA GLU A 179 -19.46 26.96 12.04
C GLU A 179 -20.20 26.95 10.71
N PHE A 180 -21.44 26.47 10.66
CA PHE A 180 -22.18 26.34 9.42
C PHE A 180 -23.69 26.33 9.61
N ASP A 181 -24.42 26.67 8.55
CA ASP A 181 -25.87 26.59 8.50
C ASP A 181 -26.29 25.22 7.96
N VAL A 182 -27.17 24.54 8.69
CA VAL A 182 -27.76 23.28 8.25
C VAL A 182 -28.95 23.59 7.34
N CYS A 183 -28.90 23.16 6.08
CA CYS A 183 -29.94 23.46 5.08
C CYS A 183 -30.40 22.19 4.35
N LEU A 184 -31.63 22.20 3.84
CA LEU A 184 -32.09 21.16 2.90
C LEU A 184 -31.56 21.46 1.50
N ASP A 185 -31.18 20.41 0.78
CA ASP A 185 -30.84 20.47 -0.63
C ASP A 185 -32.12 20.56 -1.47
N GLU A 186 -32.40 21.73 -2.04
CA GLU A 186 -33.57 21.96 -2.88
C GLU A 186 -33.61 21.03 -4.11
N GLN A 187 -32.45 20.66 -4.66
CA GLN A 187 -32.38 19.81 -5.85
C GLN A 187 -32.71 18.35 -5.55
N ARG A 188 -32.40 17.89 -4.33
CA ARG A 188 -32.56 16.48 -3.92
C ARG A 188 -33.65 16.28 -2.87
N GLY A 189 -34.32 17.36 -2.44
CA GLY A 189 -35.52 17.47 -1.61
C GLY A 189 -35.42 16.92 -0.18
N SER A 190 -34.45 16.04 0.09
CA SER A 190 -34.39 15.25 1.32
C SER A 190 -32.98 15.11 1.88
N GLN A 191 -31.95 15.59 1.17
CA GLN A 191 -30.58 15.55 1.65
C GLN A 191 -30.27 16.83 2.42
N VAL A 192 -29.58 16.71 3.55
CA VAL A 192 -29.14 17.84 4.36
C VAL A 192 -27.73 18.23 3.94
N ARG A 193 -27.48 19.53 3.84
CA ARG A 193 -26.19 20.12 3.47
C ARG A 193 -25.76 21.22 4.44
N ALA A 194 -24.46 21.47 4.50
CA ALA A 194 -23.89 22.58 5.25
C ALA A 194 -23.56 23.72 4.28
N LYS A 195 -24.09 24.91 4.58
CA LYS A 195 -23.88 26.16 3.84
C LYS A 195 -23.25 27.22 4.73
N ASN A 196 -22.70 28.27 4.11
CA ASN A 196 -22.05 29.39 4.81
C ASN A 196 -21.04 28.94 5.89
N MET A 197 -20.31 27.87 5.59
CA MET A 197 -19.28 27.31 6.46
C MET A 197 -18.18 28.34 6.69
N LYS A 198 -17.80 28.52 7.95
CA LYS A 198 -16.73 29.40 8.39
C LYS A 198 -15.75 28.63 9.26
N PHE A 199 -14.47 28.74 8.92
CA PHE A 199 -13.40 28.22 9.77
C PHE A 199 -13.28 29.05 11.05
N LEU A 200 -13.37 28.39 12.21
CA LEU A 200 -13.28 29.05 13.50
C LEU A 200 -11.91 28.86 14.13
N GLN A 201 -11.50 27.60 14.30
CA GLN A 201 -10.32 27.28 15.09
C GLN A 201 -9.66 26.01 14.55
N LYS A 202 -8.33 26.09 14.40
CA LYS A 202 -7.52 24.90 14.14
C LYS A 202 -7.53 24.02 15.38
N ASN A 203 -7.85 22.75 15.22
CA ASN A 203 -7.73 21.80 16.30
C ASN A 203 -6.24 21.52 16.48
N ASP A 204 -5.65 22.15 17.50
CA ASP A 204 -4.27 21.94 17.91
C ASP A 204 -4.13 20.53 18.49
N LYS A 205 -4.17 19.52 17.61
CA LYS A 205 -3.79 18.17 17.96
C LYS A 205 -2.38 18.28 18.52
N PRO A 206 -2.13 17.77 19.74
CA PRO A 206 -0.83 17.89 20.36
C PRO A 206 0.21 17.33 19.40
N ILE A 207 1.07 18.20 18.88
CA ILE A 207 2.12 17.81 17.95
C ILE A 207 2.91 16.73 18.67
N VAL A 208 2.90 15.53 18.10
CA VAL A 208 3.60 14.40 18.67
C VAL A 208 5.08 14.63 18.42
N HIS A 209 5.72 15.35 19.34
CA HIS A 209 7.15 15.48 19.29
C HIS A 209 7.77 14.08 19.47
N PRO A 210 8.83 13.76 18.71
CA PRO A 210 9.60 12.55 18.97
C PRO A 210 9.94 12.51 20.46
N PRO A 211 9.80 11.35 21.14
CA PRO A 211 10.17 11.25 22.54
C PRO A 211 11.59 11.81 22.69
N MET A 212 11.77 12.76 23.61
CA MET A 212 13.06 13.39 23.83
C MET A 212 14.10 12.29 24.01
N LEU A 213 15.11 12.27 23.14
CA LEU A 213 16.22 11.33 23.28
C LEU A 213 16.81 11.53 24.68
N SER A 214 17.06 10.44 25.41
CA SER A 214 17.76 10.52 26.69
C SER A 214 19.04 11.35 26.55
N GLU A 215 19.42 12.10 27.58
CA GLU A 215 20.55 13.04 27.51
C GLU A 215 21.82 12.38 26.95
N ARG A 216 22.08 11.14 27.34
CA ARG A 216 23.18 10.32 26.80
C ARG A 216 23.06 10.04 25.29
N LYS A 217 21.86 9.74 24.79
CA LYS A 217 21.61 9.56 23.35
C LYS A 217 21.70 10.89 22.61
N ARG A 218 21.25 11.99 23.22
CA ARG A 218 21.39 13.36 22.69
C ARG A 218 22.86 13.72 22.56
N MET A 219 23.66 13.56 23.61
CA MET A 219 25.11 13.78 23.57
C MET A 219 25.80 12.88 22.55
N LYS A 220 25.42 11.59 22.46
CA LYS A 220 26.00 10.70 21.44
C LYS A 220 25.64 11.12 20.02
N LYS A 221 24.39 11.55 19.77
CA LYS A 221 23.96 12.08 18.47
C LYS A 221 24.68 13.39 18.15
N GLU A 222 24.85 14.27 19.14
CA GLU A 222 25.57 15.54 19.00
C GLU A 222 27.06 15.31 18.77
N GLN A 223 27.70 14.40 19.50
CA GLN A 223 29.09 14.00 19.29
C GLN A 223 29.25 13.31 17.93
N TRP A 224 28.29 12.49 17.52
CA TRP A 224 28.27 11.91 16.18
C TRP A 224 28.10 12.97 15.10
N LEU A 225 27.24 13.98 15.28
CA LEU A 225 27.07 15.10 14.35
C LEU A 225 28.32 16.00 14.31
N LYS A 226 28.95 16.28 15.46
CA LYS A 226 30.23 17.00 15.57
C LYS A 226 31.36 16.21 14.88
N ASN A 227 31.35 14.89 15.03
CA ASN A 227 32.33 14.01 14.37
C ASN A 227 31.95 13.70 12.93
N TRP A 228 30.71 13.94 12.51
CA TRP A 228 30.27 13.83 11.12
C TRP A 228 30.67 15.15 10.45
N SER A 229 31.87 15.20 9.89
CA SER A 229 32.25 16.32 9.04
C SER A 229 31.22 16.45 7.91
N ALA A 230 30.78 17.68 7.64
CA ALA A 230 29.85 17.98 6.56
C ALA A 230 30.37 17.55 5.18
N THR A 231 31.67 17.31 5.08
CA THR A 231 32.35 16.82 3.88
C THR A 231 32.35 15.28 3.84
N PRO A 232 31.93 14.67 2.72
CA PRO A 232 32.13 13.25 2.51
C PRO A 232 33.61 12.90 2.67
N PRO A 233 33.96 11.66 3.08
CA PRO A 233 35.35 11.25 3.13
C PRO A 233 36.03 11.58 1.80
N PRO A 234 37.23 12.18 1.81
CA PRO A 234 37.95 12.44 0.59
C PRO A 234 38.28 11.12 -0.10
N ASP A 235 38.43 11.18 -1.41
CA ASP A 235 39.04 10.09 -2.15
C ASP A 235 40.47 9.89 -1.63
N TRP A 236 40.95 8.64 -1.61
CA TRP A 236 42.24 8.29 -1.04
C TRP A 236 43.00 7.33 -1.94
N ASP A 237 44.29 7.58 -2.10
CA ASP A 237 45.15 6.70 -2.86
C ASP A 237 45.67 5.58 -1.95
N CYS A 238 45.57 4.35 -2.42
CA CYS A 238 46.05 3.20 -1.68
C CYS A 238 47.58 3.19 -1.62
N THR A 239 48.15 3.28 -0.41
CA THR A 239 49.61 3.25 -0.19
C THR A 239 50.31 2.00 -0.71
N PHE A 240 49.58 0.88 -0.86
CA PHE A 240 50.15 -0.39 -1.30
C PHE A 240 50.16 -0.58 -2.82
N CYS A 241 49.13 -0.07 -3.53
CA CYS A 241 48.98 -0.34 -4.98
C CYS A 241 48.76 0.92 -5.83
N GLY A 242 48.76 2.11 -5.23
CA GLY A 242 48.55 3.39 -5.90
C GLY A 242 47.13 3.62 -6.44
N TRP A 243 46.18 2.72 -6.18
CA TRP A 243 44.82 2.84 -6.69
C TRP A 243 44.04 3.92 -5.96
N ASN A 244 43.40 4.82 -6.72
CA ASN A 244 42.53 5.86 -6.17
C ASN A 244 41.16 5.28 -5.80
N ASN A 245 40.82 5.35 -4.50
CA ASN A 245 39.58 4.80 -3.96
C ASN A 245 38.60 5.94 -3.63
N PHE A 246 37.34 5.75 -4.03
CA PHE A 246 36.26 6.63 -3.61
C PHE A 246 36.09 6.61 -2.09
N GLY A 247 35.95 7.78 -1.48
CA GLY A 247 36.02 7.96 -0.02
C GLY A 247 35.06 7.10 0.83
N ARG A 248 34.01 6.53 0.24
CA ARG A 248 33.09 5.60 0.93
C ARG A 248 33.72 4.23 1.23
N ASN A 249 34.74 3.81 0.50
CA ASN A 249 35.36 2.49 0.64
C ASN A 249 36.38 2.48 1.78
N LYS A 250 36.23 1.52 2.71
CA LYS A 250 37.17 1.31 3.84
C LYS A 250 38.43 0.53 3.44
N THR A 251 38.30 -0.31 2.42
CA THR A 251 39.36 -1.15 1.88
C THR A 251 39.59 -0.83 0.41
N CYS A 252 40.81 -1.07 -0.07
CA CYS A 252 41.14 -0.86 -1.46
C CYS A 252 40.29 -1.77 -2.36
N ASN A 253 39.62 -1.19 -3.36
CA ASN A 253 38.77 -1.92 -4.31
C ASN A 253 39.45 -2.13 -5.67
N ASN A 254 40.78 -2.19 -5.68
CA ASN A 254 41.54 -2.42 -6.91
C ASN A 254 41.31 -3.85 -7.41
N ARG A 255 40.52 -3.99 -8.46
CA ARG A 255 40.23 -5.30 -9.08
C ARG A 255 41.47 -5.97 -9.67
N ASN A 256 42.50 -5.21 -10.00
CA ASN A 256 43.76 -5.74 -10.52
C ASN A 256 44.69 -6.25 -9.41
N ALA A 257 44.35 -5.97 -8.14
CA ALA A 257 45.08 -6.46 -6.95
C ALA A 257 44.07 -7.00 -5.92
N PRO A 258 43.44 -8.16 -6.17
CA PRO A 258 42.32 -8.67 -5.38
C PRO A 258 42.66 -8.93 -3.89
N ASN A 259 43.95 -8.98 -3.54
CA ASN A 259 44.43 -9.16 -2.17
C ASN A 259 45.19 -7.92 -1.64
N CYS A 260 44.90 -6.72 -2.15
CA CYS A 260 45.54 -5.50 -1.65
C CYS A 260 45.16 -5.26 -0.18
N PRO A 261 46.12 -5.23 0.76
CA PRO A 261 45.84 -4.99 2.18
C PRO A 261 45.55 -3.52 2.50
N GLY A 262 45.49 -2.66 1.48
CA GLY A 262 45.27 -1.23 1.62
C GLY A 262 43.97 -0.93 2.34
N THR A 263 44.10 -0.33 3.52
CA THR A 263 43.00 0.27 4.25
C THR A 263 43.05 1.77 4.11
N ARG A 264 41.87 2.39 4.10
CA ARG A 264 41.76 3.84 4.13
C ARG A 264 42.54 4.39 5.34
N PRO A 265 43.32 5.47 5.18
CA PRO A 265 44.01 6.10 6.30
C PRO A 265 43.04 6.42 7.46
N PRO A 266 43.50 6.34 8.72
CA PRO A 266 42.78 6.84 9.88
C PRO A 266 42.29 8.27 9.62
N ARG A 267 41.17 8.63 10.25
CA ARG A 267 40.54 9.94 10.00
C ARG A 267 41.46 11.10 10.39
N GLU A 268 42.31 10.86 11.37
CA GLU A 268 43.33 11.79 11.88
C GLU A 268 44.38 12.16 10.81
N GLU A 269 44.55 11.33 9.79
CA GLU A 269 45.50 11.52 8.70
C GLU A 269 44.84 12.09 7.43
N TRP A 270 43.52 12.29 7.44
CA TRP A 270 42.86 12.92 6.31
C TRP A 270 43.35 14.36 6.20
N PRO A 271 43.56 14.88 4.97
CA PRO A 271 43.87 16.29 4.79
C PRO A 271 42.88 17.06 5.62
N SER A 272 43.38 17.79 6.60
CA SER A 272 42.53 18.59 7.45
C SER A 272 41.92 19.63 6.53
N VAL A 273 40.70 19.38 6.06
CA VAL A 273 39.78 20.46 5.71
C VAL A 273 39.47 21.08 7.06
N GLN A 274 40.45 21.80 7.62
CA GLN A 274 40.40 22.37 8.95
C GLN A 274 39.11 23.17 9.00
N ASN A 275 38.33 22.96 10.06
CA ASN A 275 37.40 23.84 10.77
C ASN A 275 37.20 25.28 10.26
N VAL A 276 37.09 25.48 8.97
CA VAL A 276 36.77 26.72 8.32
C VAL A 276 35.28 26.55 8.01
N PRO A 277 34.38 27.27 8.71
CA PRO A 277 32.99 27.36 8.32
C PRO A 277 32.91 27.59 6.81
N ALA A 278 31.93 27.00 6.11
CA ALA A 278 31.81 27.16 4.66
C ALA A 278 31.83 28.64 4.21
N SER A 279 31.50 29.58 5.11
CA SER A 279 31.55 31.03 4.93
C SER A 279 32.95 31.67 5.02
N LEU A 280 34.00 30.94 5.39
CA LEU A 280 35.36 31.44 5.56
C LEU A 280 36.38 30.72 4.65
N ILE A 281 35.90 29.87 3.74
CA ILE A 281 36.74 29.27 2.70
C ILE A 281 37.23 30.41 1.82
N ALA A 282 38.54 30.63 1.81
CA ALA A 282 39.15 31.68 1.01
C ALA A 282 38.84 31.44 -0.48
N GLU A 283 38.53 32.50 -1.23
CA GLU A 283 38.07 32.42 -2.63
C GLU A 283 39.12 31.79 -3.57
N ASP A 284 40.36 31.67 -3.12
CA ASP A 284 41.50 31.11 -3.84
C ASP A 284 41.68 29.59 -3.65
N ASP A 285 40.97 28.94 -2.72
CA ASP A 285 41.00 27.48 -2.59
C ASP A 285 40.10 26.79 -3.63
N VAL A 286 40.66 26.62 -4.83
CA VAL A 286 40.00 26.03 -6.01
C VAL A 286 39.46 24.62 -5.72
N GLN A 287 40.13 23.83 -4.86
CA GLN A 287 39.67 22.48 -4.52
C GLN A 287 38.44 22.51 -3.61
N ALA A 288 38.45 23.39 -2.60
CA ALA A 288 37.31 23.58 -1.71
C ALA A 288 36.08 24.11 -2.46
N GLN A 289 36.26 25.09 -3.37
CA GLN A 289 35.16 25.60 -4.21
C GLN A 289 34.58 24.52 -5.14
N LYS A 290 35.41 23.67 -5.72
CA LYS A 290 34.95 22.58 -6.60
C LYS A 290 34.14 21.54 -5.82
N ALA A 291 34.54 21.21 -4.60
CA ALA A 291 33.81 20.33 -3.71
C ALA A 291 32.45 20.92 -3.27
N LEU A 292 32.42 22.22 -2.94
CA LEU A 292 31.19 22.93 -2.59
C LEU A 292 30.21 22.96 -3.78
N THR A 293 30.72 23.24 -4.99
CA THR A 293 29.92 23.26 -6.23
C THR A 293 29.34 21.88 -6.54
N GLN A 294 30.13 20.81 -6.38
CA GLN A 294 29.63 19.44 -6.54
C GLN A 294 28.58 19.07 -5.49
N GLN A 295 28.71 19.55 -4.25
CA GLN A 295 27.72 19.36 -3.21
C GLN A 295 26.40 20.08 -3.54
N THR A 296 26.47 21.31 -4.05
CA THR A 296 25.29 22.08 -4.49
C THR A 296 24.58 21.42 -5.66
N PHE A 297 25.33 20.95 -6.67
CA PHE A 297 24.77 20.18 -7.79
C PHE A 297 24.15 18.85 -7.33
N GLY A 298 24.79 18.16 -6.37
CA GLY A 298 24.23 16.96 -5.75
C GLY A 298 22.93 17.25 -4.99
N ALA A 299 22.85 18.35 -4.25
CA ALA A 299 21.62 18.74 -3.54
C ALA A 299 20.48 19.11 -4.53
N GLN A 300 20.78 19.83 -5.61
CA GLN A 300 19.81 20.16 -6.66
C GLN A 300 19.32 18.92 -7.42
N ALA A 301 20.23 17.99 -7.75
CA ALA A 301 19.88 16.76 -8.46
C ALA A 301 18.99 15.81 -7.65
N TRP A 302 19.00 15.92 -6.31
CA TRP A 302 18.24 15.05 -5.40
C TRP A 302 17.02 15.73 -4.75
N GLY A 303 16.61 16.89 -5.26
CA GLY A 303 15.22 17.37 -5.16
C GLY A 303 14.73 17.65 -3.74
N THR A 304 15.46 18.43 -2.96
CA THR A 304 14.88 19.08 -1.77
C THR A 304 14.65 20.57 -2.05
N ASN A 305 13.35 20.89 -2.20
CA ASN A 305 12.72 22.21 -2.12
C ASN A 305 13.17 23.26 -3.14
N ASP A 306 12.48 23.30 -4.27
CA ASP A 306 12.07 24.56 -4.92
C ASP A 306 10.66 24.43 -5.51
N PRO A 307 9.87 25.52 -5.55
CA PRO A 307 8.50 25.54 -6.06
C PRO A 307 8.44 25.28 -7.57
N ILE A 308 7.38 24.60 -7.99
CA ILE A 308 7.12 24.17 -9.37
C ILE A 308 7.10 25.40 -10.31
N PRO A 309 7.89 25.42 -11.40
CA PRO A 309 7.83 26.48 -12.40
C PRO A 309 6.45 26.53 -13.09
N PRO A 310 5.87 27.72 -13.36
CA PRO A 310 4.57 27.87 -14.03
C PRO A 310 4.48 27.30 -15.46
N SER A 311 5.59 26.86 -16.05
CA SER A 311 5.64 26.37 -17.43
C SER A 311 5.15 24.92 -17.63
N TRP A 312 4.70 24.24 -16.56
CA TRP A 312 4.17 22.87 -16.64
C TRP A 312 2.64 22.76 -16.84
N GLN A 313 1.93 23.88 -17.07
CA GLN A 313 0.48 23.88 -17.33
C GLN A 313 0.07 23.89 -18.82
N GLN A 314 1.00 23.82 -19.77
CA GLN A 314 0.65 23.77 -21.21
C GLN A 314 1.28 22.56 -21.88
N GLY A 315 0.55 21.44 -21.90
CA GLY A 315 1.03 20.23 -22.56
C GLY A 315 0.11 19.02 -22.44
N VAL A 316 -1.22 19.20 -22.53
CA VAL A 316 -2.16 18.08 -22.71
C VAL A 316 -3.11 18.42 -23.85
N GLN A 317 -2.58 18.44 -25.06
CA GLN A 317 -3.32 18.34 -26.33
C GLN A 317 -2.26 18.18 -27.43
N MET A 318 -1.93 16.93 -27.77
CA MET A 318 -1.23 16.46 -28.98
C MET A 318 -0.30 15.30 -28.61
N LEU A 319 -0.83 14.07 -28.63
CA LEU A 319 -0.10 12.84 -28.93
C LEU A 319 -1.11 11.68 -28.95
N GLY A 320 -1.80 11.57 -30.08
CA GLY A 320 -2.78 10.53 -30.36
C GLY A 320 -2.88 10.29 -31.86
N ALA A 321 -1.77 9.91 -32.49
CA ALA A 321 -1.73 9.37 -33.86
C ALA A 321 -0.30 8.91 -34.22
N ALA A 322 0.10 7.69 -33.84
CA ALA A 322 1.20 6.95 -34.49
C ALA A 322 1.35 5.54 -33.89
N ALA A 323 0.39 4.64 -34.13
CA ALA A 323 0.56 3.20 -33.84
C ALA A 323 -0.40 2.33 -34.67
N ALA A 324 -0.28 2.37 -36.00
CA ALA A 324 -1.02 1.45 -36.88
C ALA A 324 -0.32 1.30 -38.25
N ALA A 325 0.81 0.58 -38.30
CA ALA A 325 1.35 -0.02 -39.54
C ALA A 325 2.58 -0.88 -39.24
N ALA A 326 2.39 -2.15 -38.86
CA ALA A 326 3.35 -3.25 -39.11
C ALA A 326 2.89 -4.54 -38.42
N ALA A 327 2.03 -5.34 -39.07
CA ALA A 327 1.88 -6.76 -38.78
C ALA A 327 1.04 -7.45 -39.87
N ALA A 328 1.65 -7.75 -41.02
CA ALA A 328 1.07 -8.67 -42.00
C ALA A 328 2.20 -9.46 -42.67
N ALA A 329 2.36 -10.72 -42.26
CA ALA A 329 2.77 -11.88 -43.07
C ALA A 329 3.50 -12.92 -42.21
N ALA A 330 2.80 -14.01 -41.85
CA ALA A 330 3.35 -15.37 -41.75
C ALA A 330 2.20 -16.35 -41.42
N GLN A 331 1.74 -17.09 -42.43
CA GLN A 331 0.92 -18.29 -42.24
C GLN A 331 1.86 -19.49 -42.06
N THR A 332 1.66 -20.28 -41.01
CA THR A 332 2.27 -21.61 -40.84
C THR A 332 1.15 -22.61 -40.48
N GLN A 333 1.21 -23.79 -41.07
CA GLN A 333 0.21 -24.86 -41.00
C GLN A 333 0.06 -25.44 -39.59
N GLU A 334 -1.19 -25.63 -39.14
CA GLU A 334 -1.57 -26.23 -37.85
C GLU A 334 -1.77 -27.75 -37.94
N ALA A 335 -1.36 -28.43 -36.86
CA ALA A 335 -1.64 -29.83 -36.55
C ALA A 335 -3.09 -30.00 -36.03
N PRO A 336 -3.67 -31.22 -36.01
CA PRO A 336 -5.08 -31.42 -35.63
C PRO A 336 -5.35 -30.99 -34.17
N GLU A 337 -6.22 -29.99 -34.00
CA GLU A 337 -6.62 -29.48 -32.69
C GLU A 337 -7.45 -30.49 -31.88
N PRO A 338 -7.29 -30.54 -30.55
CA PRO A 338 -8.17 -31.28 -29.66
C PRO A 338 -9.59 -30.70 -29.72
N SER A 339 -10.60 -31.58 -29.69
CA SER A 339 -12.02 -31.24 -29.77
C SER A 339 -12.42 -30.21 -28.71
N ARG A 340 -12.62 -28.95 -29.13
CA ARG A 340 -13.14 -27.86 -28.29
C ARG A 340 -14.57 -28.20 -27.87
N MET A 341 -14.86 -28.12 -26.58
CA MET A 341 -16.17 -28.51 -26.05
C MET A 341 -17.24 -27.45 -26.26
N LEU A 342 -16.86 -26.22 -26.57
CA LEU A 342 -17.80 -25.10 -26.67
C LEU A 342 -17.80 -24.44 -28.05
N PRO A 343 -18.95 -23.92 -28.50
CA PRO A 343 -19.08 -23.18 -29.75
C PRO A 343 -18.46 -21.76 -29.68
N PHE A 344 -17.45 -21.53 -28.83
CA PHE A 344 -16.86 -20.20 -28.59
C PHE A 344 -15.87 -19.73 -29.67
N GLY A 345 -15.67 -20.51 -30.74
CA GLY A 345 -14.74 -20.16 -31.82
C GLY A 345 -15.05 -18.85 -32.58
N ARG A 346 -16.11 -18.12 -32.25
CA ARG A 346 -16.50 -16.87 -32.91
C ARG A 346 -17.12 -15.82 -31.98
N VAL A 347 -16.64 -15.68 -30.75
CA VAL A 347 -17.03 -14.51 -29.94
C VAL A 347 -16.35 -13.27 -30.55
N PRO A 348 -17.09 -12.22 -30.96
CA PRO A 348 -16.49 -11.00 -31.47
C PRO A 348 -15.52 -10.42 -30.42
N PRO A 349 -14.33 -9.95 -30.80
CA PRO A 349 -13.35 -9.39 -29.86
C PRO A 349 -13.88 -8.20 -29.05
N ASP A 350 -14.96 -7.56 -29.50
CA ASP A 350 -15.62 -6.42 -28.82
C ASP A 350 -16.87 -6.83 -27.99
N GLY A 351 -17.03 -8.11 -27.68
CA GLY A 351 -18.17 -8.61 -26.92
C GLY A 351 -18.25 -8.09 -25.48
N ASN A 352 -19.48 -7.85 -24.99
CA ASN A 352 -19.74 -7.51 -23.60
C ASN A 352 -19.26 -8.63 -22.67
N VAL A 353 -18.21 -8.37 -21.89
CA VAL A 353 -17.57 -9.31 -20.96
C VAL A 353 -18.58 -9.96 -20.00
N GLN A 354 -19.61 -9.24 -19.55
CA GLN A 354 -20.64 -9.79 -18.67
C GLN A 354 -21.50 -10.86 -19.37
N ALA A 355 -21.81 -10.67 -20.66
CA ALA A 355 -22.54 -11.67 -21.44
C ALA A 355 -21.68 -12.93 -21.64
N THR A 356 -20.39 -12.76 -21.90
CA THR A 356 -19.43 -13.87 -22.01
C THR A 356 -19.33 -14.66 -20.70
N MET A 357 -19.20 -13.97 -19.56
CA MET A 357 -19.21 -14.61 -18.24
C MET A 357 -20.50 -15.40 -17.98
N ALA A 358 -21.66 -14.83 -18.32
CA ALA A 358 -22.95 -15.50 -18.17
C ALA A 358 -23.06 -16.76 -19.04
N LEU A 359 -22.57 -16.71 -20.29
CA LEU A 359 -22.52 -17.88 -21.19
C LEU A 359 -21.62 -18.97 -20.63
N CYS A 360 -20.43 -18.63 -20.14
CA CYS A 360 -19.50 -19.59 -19.52
C CYS A 360 -20.10 -20.26 -18.27
N LEU A 361 -20.82 -19.49 -17.43
CA LEU A 361 -21.48 -20.03 -16.25
C LEU A 361 -22.68 -20.92 -16.62
N GLY A 362 -23.42 -20.55 -17.66
CA GLY A 362 -24.49 -21.38 -18.23
C GLY A 362 -23.96 -22.72 -18.75
N ALA A 363 -22.84 -22.70 -19.47
CA ALA A 363 -22.17 -23.91 -19.95
C ALA A 363 -21.68 -24.82 -18.82
N PHE A 364 -21.14 -24.23 -17.73
CA PHE A 364 -20.79 -24.98 -16.52
C PHE A 364 -22.00 -25.68 -15.90
N ASN A 365 -23.11 -24.95 -15.73
CA ASN A 365 -24.32 -25.51 -15.13
C ASN A 365 -24.89 -26.63 -16.00
N ASP A 366 -24.92 -26.47 -17.32
CA ASP A 366 -25.38 -27.52 -18.25
C ASP A 366 -24.51 -28.77 -18.17
N LEU A 367 -23.17 -28.60 -18.14
CA LEU A 367 -22.21 -29.69 -17.99
C LEU A 367 -22.42 -30.47 -16.67
N VAL A 368 -22.70 -29.76 -15.58
CA VAL A 368 -22.89 -30.35 -14.25
C VAL A 368 -24.29 -30.94 -14.08
N SER A 369 -25.32 -30.41 -14.74
CA SER A 369 -26.69 -30.91 -14.65
C SER A 369 -26.93 -32.14 -15.52
N ASN A 370 -26.31 -32.24 -16.70
CA ASN A 370 -26.49 -33.35 -17.65
C ASN A 370 -25.59 -34.55 -17.34
N GLN A 371 -25.34 -34.85 -16.06
CA GLN A 371 -24.52 -36.00 -15.65
C GLN A 371 -25.20 -37.32 -15.99
N THR A 372 -24.97 -37.84 -17.20
CA THR A 372 -25.19 -39.26 -17.47
C THR A 372 -24.05 -40.07 -16.83
N PRO A 373 -24.35 -41.14 -16.09
CA PRO A 373 -23.33 -42.02 -15.53
C PRO A 373 -22.39 -42.51 -16.65
N PRO A 374 -21.10 -42.68 -16.36
CA PRO A 374 -20.02 -42.64 -17.34
C PRO A 374 -20.05 -43.86 -18.26
N ALA A 375 -20.62 -43.73 -19.45
CA ALA A 375 -20.37 -44.66 -20.54
C ALA A 375 -19.01 -44.38 -21.24
N GLU A 376 -18.45 -43.17 -21.06
CA GLU A 376 -17.35 -42.63 -21.86
C GLU A 376 -16.00 -42.47 -21.14
N GLY A 377 -15.85 -42.97 -19.90
CA GLY A 377 -14.56 -43.03 -19.20
C GLY A 377 -13.91 -41.68 -18.79
N THR A 378 -14.38 -40.54 -19.30
CA THR A 378 -13.93 -39.21 -18.86
C THR A 378 -14.68 -38.78 -17.62
N SER A 379 -13.93 -38.40 -16.58
CA SER A 379 -14.51 -37.88 -15.35
C SER A 379 -15.14 -36.50 -15.58
N ILE A 380 -16.23 -36.19 -14.86
CA ILE A 380 -16.83 -34.85 -14.90
C ILE A 380 -15.80 -33.78 -14.48
N PHE A 381 -14.89 -34.15 -13.59
CA PHE A 381 -13.77 -33.29 -13.18
C PHE A 381 -12.87 -32.88 -14.35
N GLU A 382 -12.51 -33.81 -15.23
CA GLU A 382 -11.71 -33.51 -16.43
C GLU A 382 -12.47 -32.58 -17.39
N LYS A 383 -13.78 -32.82 -17.57
CA LYS A 383 -14.62 -31.94 -18.40
C LYS A 383 -14.72 -30.53 -17.82
N VAL A 384 -14.86 -30.40 -16.50
CA VAL A 384 -14.86 -29.10 -15.81
C VAL A 384 -13.49 -28.41 -15.95
N ASN A 385 -12.38 -29.12 -15.80
CA ASN A 385 -11.05 -28.54 -16.02
C ASN A 385 -10.84 -28.08 -17.47
N GLY A 386 -11.34 -28.84 -18.45
CA GLY A 386 -11.35 -28.45 -19.85
C GLY A 386 -12.12 -27.16 -20.07
N LEU A 387 -13.34 -27.07 -19.52
CA LEU A 387 -14.16 -25.86 -19.54
C LEU A 387 -13.42 -24.65 -18.95
N ILE A 388 -12.77 -24.80 -17.79
CA ILE A 388 -12.01 -23.71 -17.16
C ILE A 388 -10.79 -23.31 -17.98
N GLY A 389 -10.14 -24.24 -18.67
CA GLY A 389 -9.12 -23.95 -19.67
C GLY A 389 -9.67 -23.04 -20.78
N GLU A 390 -10.83 -23.38 -21.34
CA GLU A 390 -11.48 -22.56 -22.38
C GLU A 390 -11.90 -21.18 -21.85
N VAL A 391 -12.46 -21.08 -20.64
CA VAL A 391 -12.79 -19.79 -20.01
C VAL A 391 -11.55 -18.91 -19.84
N ASN A 392 -10.42 -19.50 -19.43
CA ASN A 392 -9.17 -18.77 -19.29
C ASN A 392 -8.67 -18.18 -20.62
N MET A 393 -8.96 -18.85 -21.75
CA MET A 393 -8.68 -18.33 -23.09
C MET A 393 -9.69 -17.26 -23.51
N VAL A 394 -10.99 -17.51 -23.30
CA VAL A 394 -12.08 -16.61 -23.73
C VAL A 394 -12.07 -15.28 -22.99
N LEU A 395 -11.81 -15.27 -21.68
CA LEU A 395 -11.69 -14.03 -20.90
C LEU A 395 -10.35 -13.31 -21.12
N SER A 396 -9.44 -13.90 -21.92
CA SER A 396 -8.18 -13.30 -22.36
C SER A 396 -7.37 -12.68 -21.20
N GLU A 397 -6.82 -11.49 -21.37
CA GLU A 397 -5.98 -10.80 -20.40
C GLU A 397 -6.77 -10.06 -19.30
N ASP A 398 -8.11 -10.07 -19.32
CA ASP A 398 -8.93 -9.36 -18.34
C ASP A 398 -8.92 -10.03 -16.96
N ARG A 399 -8.01 -9.53 -16.12
CA ARG A 399 -7.82 -9.94 -14.72
C ARG A 399 -9.09 -9.79 -13.88
N ASN A 400 -9.86 -8.73 -14.13
CA ASN A 400 -11.05 -8.42 -13.34
C ASN A 400 -12.19 -9.39 -13.68
N ALA A 401 -12.36 -9.69 -14.97
CA ALA A 401 -13.32 -10.68 -15.44
C ALA A 401 -13.02 -12.08 -14.90
N LYS A 402 -11.75 -12.51 -14.99
CA LYS A 402 -11.31 -13.81 -14.45
C LYS A 402 -11.49 -13.92 -12.95
N HIS A 403 -11.13 -12.87 -12.20
CA HIS A 403 -11.33 -12.84 -10.75
C HIS A 403 -12.82 -12.93 -10.40
N SER A 404 -13.65 -12.13 -11.06
CA SER A 404 -15.10 -12.10 -10.82
C SER A 404 -15.77 -13.42 -11.20
N PHE A 405 -15.35 -14.05 -12.31
CA PHE A 405 -15.83 -15.38 -12.72
C PHE A 405 -15.43 -16.45 -11.70
N ALA A 406 -14.18 -16.46 -11.24
CA ALA A 406 -13.72 -17.38 -10.20
C ALA A 406 -14.53 -17.26 -8.90
N MET A 407 -14.86 -16.03 -8.47
CA MET A 407 -15.70 -15.78 -7.30
C MET A 407 -17.15 -16.25 -7.46
N GLN A 408 -17.71 -16.18 -8.67
CA GLN A 408 -19.05 -16.72 -8.95
C GLN A 408 -19.02 -18.25 -9.00
N LEU A 409 -17.99 -18.81 -9.63
CA LEU A 409 -17.83 -20.25 -9.79
C LEU A 409 -17.56 -20.94 -8.44
N ALA A 410 -16.78 -20.33 -7.55
CA ALA A 410 -16.53 -20.83 -6.19
C ALA A 410 -17.79 -20.96 -5.32
N LYS A 411 -18.87 -20.24 -5.67
CA LYS A 411 -20.17 -20.32 -4.96
C LYS A 411 -21.03 -21.50 -5.43
N GLN A 412 -20.65 -22.19 -6.51
CA GLN A 412 -21.44 -23.29 -7.04
C GLN A 412 -21.39 -24.49 -6.08
N PRO A 413 -22.55 -25.03 -5.62
CA PRO A 413 -22.59 -26.14 -4.65
C PRO A 413 -21.82 -27.39 -5.08
N TRP A 414 -21.69 -27.60 -6.40
CA TRP A 414 -20.98 -28.74 -6.96
C TRP A 414 -19.51 -28.81 -6.53
N PHE A 415 -18.79 -27.68 -6.42
CA PHE A 415 -17.38 -27.72 -5.99
C PHE A 415 -17.27 -28.19 -4.54
N ALA A 416 -18.09 -27.64 -3.64
CA ALA A 416 -18.11 -28.05 -2.24
C ALA A 416 -18.50 -29.54 -2.08
N ALA A 417 -19.51 -30.00 -2.81
CA ALA A 417 -19.97 -31.39 -2.78
C ALA A 417 -18.90 -32.39 -3.27
N ASN A 418 -18.02 -31.96 -4.18
CA ASN A 418 -16.92 -32.77 -4.71
C ASN A 418 -15.58 -32.49 -4.02
N GLY A 419 -15.55 -31.67 -2.96
CA GLY A 419 -14.34 -31.31 -2.22
C GLY A 419 -13.30 -30.57 -3.07
N LEU A 420 -13.76 -29.83 -4.07
CA LEU A 420 -12.95 -29.03 -4.98
C LEU A 420 -12.98 -27.56 -4.56
N GLU A 421 -11.92 -26.83 -4.87
CA GLU A 421 -11.77 -25.41 -4.61
C GLU A 421 -11.39 -24.67 -5.89
N VAL A 422 -12.08 -23.56 -6.16
CA VAL A 422 -11.78 -22.67 -7.28
C VAL A 422 -10.96 -21.49 -6.77
N ARG A 423 -9.79 -21.24 -7.36
CA ARG A 423 -8.93 -20.09 -7.04
C ARG A 423 -8.53 -19.34 -8.29
N TYR A 424 -8.61 -18.01 -8.22
CA TYR A 424 -7.94 -17.14 -9.17
C TYR A 424 -6.50 -16.91 -8.72
N GLN A 425 -5.53 -17.04 -9.63
CA GLN A 425 -4.10 -16.83 -9.37
C GLN A 425 -3.65 -15.52 -10.04
N PRO A 426 -3.61 -14.37 -9.32
CA PRO A 426 -3.33 -13.06 -9.91
C PRO A 426 -2.00 -12.99 -10.66
N GLY A 427 -0.95 -13.61 -10.12
CA GLY A 427 0.39 -13.63 -10.74
C GLY A 427 0.46 -14.40 -12.06
N LYS A 428 -0.47 -15.33 -12.32
CA LYS A 428 -0.55 -16.07 -13.58
C LYS A 428 -1.71 -15.64 -14.46
N ASN A 429 -2.61 -14.80 -13.95
CA ASN A 429 -3.87 -14.44 -14.61
C ASN A 429 -4.68 -15.66 -15.06
N LEU A 430 -4.82 -16.67 -14.18
CA LEU A 430 -5.48 -17.94 -14.47
C LEU A 430 -6.43 -18.34 -13.35
N ILE A 431 -7.55 -18.94 -13.72
CA ILE A 431 -8.48 -19.63 -12.83
C ILE A 431 -8.04 -21.10 -12.77
N ALA A 432 -7.88 -21.64 -11.57
CA ALA A 432 -7.51 -23.02 -11.33
C ALA A 432 -8.53 -23.69 -10.41
N VAL A 433 -8.80 -24.98 -10.68
CA VAL A 433 -9.60 -25.85 -9.81
C VAL A 433 -8.65 -26.90 -9.22
N SER A 434 -8.63 -27.01 -7.89
CA SER A 434 -7.81 -27.98 -7.17
C SER A 434 -8.63 -28.74 -6.13
N GLN A 435 -8.18 -29.91 -5.69
CA GLN A 435 -8.76 -30.55 -4.52
C GLN A 435 -8.51 -29.71 -3.28
N SER A 436 -9.53 -29.54 -2.44
CA SER A 436 -9.43 -28.77 -1.21
C SER A 436 -8.46 -29.44 -0.23
N ALA A 437 -7.52 -28.66 0.32
CA ALA A 437 -6.52 -29.18 1.26
C ALA A 437 -7.15 -29.76 2.54
N GLN A 438 -8.33 -29.26 2.94
CA GLN A 438 -9.09 -29.76 4.08
C GLN A 438 -9.51 -31.23 3.91
N GLN A 439 -9.98 -31.62 2.72
CA GLN A 439 -10.40 -33.00 2.48
C GLN A 439 -9.22 -33.98 2.53
N TRP A 440 -8.02 -33.54 2.13
CA TRP A 440 -6.80 -34.34 2.23
C TRP A 440 -6.40 -34.60 3.69
N HIS A 441 -6.57 -33.60 4.56
CA HIS A 441 -6.36 -33.76 6.00
C HIS A 441 -7.39 -34.69 6.65
N ASP A 442 -8.66 -34.62 6.27
CA ASP A 442 -9.71 -35.50 6.80
C ASP A 442 -9.54 -36.95 6.32
N MET A 443 -9.22 -37.17 5.04
CA MET A 443 -8.91 -38.52 4.53
C MET A 443 -7.65 -39.11 5.21
N SER A 444 -6.64 -38.28 5.46
CA SER A 444 -5.41 -38.73 6.15
C SER A 444 -5.66 -39.06 7.62
N ARG A 445 -6.57 -38.33 8.28
CA ARG A 445 -7.01 -38.65 9.66
C ARG A 445 -7.82 -39.93 9.72
N LYS A 446 -8.74 -40.13 8.76
CA LYS A 446 -9.59 -41.33 8.72
C LYS A 446 -8.76 -42.59 8.51
N ARG A 447 -7.79 -42.56 7.58
CA ARG A 447 -6.84 -43.68 7.39
C ARG A 447 -6.03 -44.03 8.64
N LYS A 448 -5.64 -43.05 9.45
CA LYS A 448 -4.92 -43.27 10.72
C LYS A 448 -5.79 -43.81 11.86
N MET A 449 -7.12 -43.78 11.73
CA MET A 449 -8.03 -44.38 12.72
C MET A 449 -8.47 -45.80 12.35
N ASP A 450 -8.37 -46.16 11.07
CA ASP A 450 -8.71 -47.49 10.56
C ASP A 450 -7.49 -48.46 10.53
N GLU A 451 -6.27 -47.94 10.77
CA GLU A 451 -5.05 -48.70 11.11
C GLU A 451 -4.84 -48.76 12.63
#